data_AF-A0A1P8WQ48-F1
#
_entry.id   AF-A0A1P8WQ48-F1
#
_cell.length_a   1.000
_cell.length_b   1.000
_cell.length_c   1.000
_cell.angle_alpha   90.00
_cell.angle_beta   90.00
_cell.angle_gamma   90.00
#
_symmetry.space_group_name_H-M   'P 1'
#
loop_
_entity.id
_entity.type
_entity.pdbx_description
1 polymer ?
#
loop_
_entity_poly.entity_id
_entity_poly.type
_entity_poly.pdbx_seq_one_letter_code
_entity_poly.pdbx_strand_id
1 'polypeptide(L)'
;MFSRRQFIGTIPVSAVAVSSIHMQQQINAQDAPGNSTESADLIASPPVVQNPRSNGFGVSIAVKKLATAWVEYGFSKDDLAFTAVASHHGLISADSSALHVRVEHEEPLPTDRPIFYRVVVQTLSYNNAYSLKRGEPQATETYVLRLPAANTNRVRIVSINDTHENLETIRALHGEIEKLQPDLLIWNGDSCNDFDVADEPQQIVLNPAKDISQSWAATRPLVFSNGNHDVRGQRAREVIKSFAGCCESAELPYNQALRFGPLALITLDTGEDKPDHHPVFAGTAAYEPYRQRQAAWLEQILERPDIKTAPFKIVACHIPLRGLAGQNDGTTLDG
;
A
#
# COMPACT_ATOMS: atom_id res chain seq x y z
N MET A 1 7.56 -40.30 -16.22
CA MET A 1 7.02 -39.86 -14.91
C MET A 1 8.19 -39.44 -14.04
N PHE A 2 8.46 -38.13 -13.96
CA PHE A 2 9.51 -37.60 -13.09
C PHE A 2 8.85 -36.73 -12.02
N SER A 3 8.95 -37.17 -10.78
CA SER A 3 8.53 -36.47 -9.58
C SER A 3 9.41 -35.22 -9.39
N ARG A 4 8.82 -34.04 -9.52
CA ARG A 4 9.47 -32.77 -9.17
C ARG A 4 9.36 -32.57 -7.66
N ARG A 5 10.53 -32.58 -7.02
CA ARG A 5 10.73 -32.34 -5.59
C ARG A 5 10.22 -30.95 -5.21
N GLN A 6 9.42 -30.88 -4.15
CA GLN A 6 9.07 -29.66 -3.44
C GLN A 6 10.34 -29.04 -2.85
N PHE A 7 10.68 -27.83 -3.29
CA PHE A 7 11.69 -26.99 -2.67
C PHE A 7 10.94 -26.04 -1.73
N ILE A 8 10.73 -26.48 -0.48
CA ILE A 8 10.24 -25.60 0.59
C ILE A 8 11.42 -24.72 0.99
N GLY A 9 11.33 -23.42 0.69
CA GLY A 9 12.25 -22.41 1.19
C GLY A 9 12.05 -22.23 2.69
N THR A 10 12.85 -22.93 3.49
CA THR A 10 13.01 -22.65 4.92
C THR A 10 13.79 -21.35 5.09
N ILE A 11 13.11 -20.28 5.52
CA ILE A 11 13.78 -19.14 6.15
C ILE A 11 14.36 -19.66 7.48
N PRO A 12 15.64 -19.42 7.82
CA PRO A 12 16.14 -19.74 9.14
C PRO A 12 15.50 -18.77 10.13
N VAL A 13 14.38 -19.19 10.72
CA VAL A 13 13.87 -18.67 12.00
C VAL A 13 14.82 -19.18 13.07
N SER A 14 16.01 -18.59 13.15
CA SER A 14 16.93 -18.82 14.25
C SER A 14 16.71 -17.75 15.30
N ALA A 15 16.28 -18.21 16.48
CA ALA A 15 16.13 -17.50 17.76
C ALA A 15 14.71 -16.99 18.12
N VAL A 16 13.79 -17.93 18.33
CA VAL A 16 12.85 -17.84 19.46
C VAL A 16 12.96 -19.15 20.23
N ALA A 17 13.75 -19.16 21.31
CA ALA A 17 13.75 -20.22 22.30
C ALA A 17 13.64 -19.56 23.68
N VAL A 18 12.41 -19.45 24.18
CA VAL A 18 12.13 -19.13 25.57
C VAL A 18 12.29 -20.43 26.36
N SER A 19 13.39 -20.55 27.09
CA SER A 19 13.61 -21.64 28.05
C SER A 19 14.04 -21.06 29.38
N SER A 20 13.11 -21.03 30.31
CA SER A 20 13.29 -20.67 31.72
C SER A 20 14.06 -21.76 32.47
N ILE A 21 15.31 -21.52 32.89
CA ILE A 21 15.94 -22.23 34.03
C ILE A 21 16.82 -21.23 34.80
N HIS A 22 16.51 -21.09 36.09
CA HIS A 22 17.31 -20.41 37.10
C HIS A 22 18.67 -21.10 37.31
N MET A 23 19.77 -20.34 37.29
CA MET A 23 20.92 -20.59 38.17
C MET A 23 21.63 -19.28 38.52
N GLN A 24 21.81 -19.08 39.83
CA GLN A 24 22.53 -17.98 40.45
C GLN A 24 24.02 -18.00 40.09
N GLN A 25 24.56 -16.84 39.74
CA GLN A 25 25.92 -16.45 40.10
C GLN A 25 26.01 -14.93 40.25
N GLN A 26 26.32 -14.49 41.48
CA GLN A 26 26.59 -13.11 41.84
C GLN A 26 27.90 -12.64 41.22
N ILE A 27 27.87 -11.51 40.50
CA ILE A 27 28.99 -10.58 40.42
C ILE A 27 28.41 -9.18 40.63
N ASN A 28 28.87 -8.53 41.70
CA ASN A 28 28.57 -7.14 42.01
C ASN A 28 29.25 -6.22 40.99
N ALA A 29 28.46 -5.42 40.27
CA ALA A 29 28.88 -4.13 39.77
C ALA A 29 27.67 -3.19 39.88
N GLN A 30 27.87 -2.10 40.62
CA GLN A 30 26.89 -1.03 40.81
C GLN A 30 26.70 -0.31 39.48
N ASP A 31 25.47 -0.23 38.99
CA ASP A 31 25.05 0.80 38.04
C ASP A 31 23.59 1.22 38.35
N ALA A 32 23.36 2.52 38.22
CA ALA A 32 22.22 3.27 38.71
C ALA A 32 20.85 2.84 38.13
N PRO A 33 19.72 3.09 38.82
CA PRO A 33 18.40 2.81 38.29
C PRO A 33 17.94 3.94 37.37
N GLY A 34 17.24 3.58 36.29
CA GLY A 34 16.25 4.47 35.67
C GLY A 34 16.68 5.18 34.40
N ASN A 35 16.49 4.50 33.27
CA ASN A 35 15.41 4.89 32.36
C ASN A 35 15.20 3.73 31.38
N SER A 36 14.23 2.88 31.69
CA SER A 36 13.51 2.13 30.67
C SER A 36 12.89 3.15 29.73
N THR A 37 13.63 3.57 28.71
CA THR A 37 13.06 4.29 27.58
C THR A 37 11.95 3.41 27.04
N GLU A 38 10.71 3.84 27.25
CA GLU A 38 9.55 3.39 26.50
C GLU A 38 10.00 3.16 25.06
N SER A 39 9.83 1.95 24.54
CA SER A 39 10.12 1.67 23.15
C SER A 39 9.15 2.52 22.32
N ALA A 40 9.59 3.72 21.92
CA ALA A 40 8.79 4.61 21.09
C ALA A 40 8.21 3.83 19.91
N ASP A 41 6.88 3.88 19.75
CA ASP A 41 6.15 3.07 18.77
C ASP A 41 6.77 3.22 17.38
N LEU A 42 7.33 2.13 16.85
CA LEU A 42 8.00 2.08 15.53
C LEU A 42 6.98 2.20 14.40
N ILE A 43 5.79 1.64 14.59
CA ILE A 43 4.68 1.70 13.65
C ILE A 43 4.10 3.11 13.64
N ALA A 44 3.98 3.71 12.45
CA ALA A 44 3.56 5.10 12.28
C ALA A 44 2.24 5.26 11.51
N SER A 45 1.66 4.17 11.02
CA SER A 45 0.35 4.18 10.33
C SER A 45 -0.40 2.86 10.61
N PRO A 46 -1.72 2.83 10.40
CA PRO A 46 -2.40 1.56 10.22
C PRO A 46 -1.89 0.88 8.93
N PRO A 47 -2.04 -0.44 8.79
CA PRO A 47 -1.73 -1.10 7.53
C PRO A 47 -2.76 -0.71 6.46
N VAL A 48 -2.27 -0.49 5.25
CA VAL A 48 -3.09 -0.18 4.08
C VAL A 48 -3.02 -1.35 3.12
N VAL A 49 -4.11 -2.10 2.99
CA VAL A 49 -4.24 -3.19 2.01
C VAL A 49 -4.46 -2.59 0.63
N GLN A 50 -3.68 -3.02 -0.33
CA GLN A 50 -3.62 -2.47 -1.68
C GLN A 50 -3.64 -3.57 -2.72
N ASN A 51 -4.01 -3.20 -3.94
CA ASN A 51 -3.75 -3.98 -5.16
C ASN A 51 -4.09 -5.48 -5.04
N PRO A 52 -5.35 -5.85 -4.70
CA PRO A 52 -5.74 -7.23 -4.47
C PRO A 52 -5.82 -8.05 -5.76
N ARG A 53 -5.47 -9.33 -5.69
CA ARG A 53 -5.58 -10.36 -6.74
C ARG A 53 -6.24 -11.61 -6.16
N SER A 54 -6.59 -12.56 -7.01
CA SER A 54 -7.18 -13.83 -6.56
C SER A 54 -6.27 -14.59 -5.59
N ASN A 55 -4.95 -14.49 -5.74
CA ASN A 55 -3.96 -15.23 -4.95
C ASN A 55 -3.07 -14.31 -4.09
N GLY A 56 -3.42 -13.04 -3.90
CA GLY A 56 -2.53 -12.14 -3.19
C GLY A 56 -3.06 -10.73 -2.98
N PHE A 57 -2.34 -9.95 -2.19
CA PHE A 57 -2.63 -8.54 -1.93
C PHE A 57 -1.35 -7.84 -1.48
N GLY A 58 -1.32 -6.51 -1.58
CA GLY A 58 -0.25 -5.69 -1.03
C GLY A 58 -0.64 -5.15 0.34
N VAL A 59 0.33 -4.93 1.22
CA VAL A 59 0.14 -4.21 2.48
C VAL A 59 1.26 -3.20 2.64
N SER A 60 0.91 -1.93 2.80
CA SER A 60 1.86 -0.86 3.11
C SER A 60 1.70 -0.39 4.54
N ILE A 61 2.81 0.01 5.16
CA ILE A 61 2.84 0.54 6.54
C ILE A 61 3.94 1.60 6.67
N ALA A 62 3.64 2.71 7.33
CA ALA A 62 4.63 3.73 7.66
C ALA A 62 5.40 3.35 8.94
N VAL A 63 6.68 3.71 9.01
CA VAL A 63 7.57 3.45 10.14
C VAL A 63 8.35 4.72 10.52
N LYS A 64 8.80 4.82 11.77
CA LYS A 64 9.53 6.00 12.28
C LYS A 64 11.06 5.89 12.22
N LYS A 65 11.60 4.70 11.96
CA LYS A 65 13.05 4.39 11.95
C LYS A 65 13.34 3.34 10.90
N LEU A 66 14.61 3.23 10.51
CA LEU A 66 15.07 2.16 9.60
C LEU A 66 14.62 0.80 10.14
N ALA A 67 13.80 0.11 9.36
CA ALA A 67 13.17 -1.13 9.76
C ALA A 67 12.96 -2.06 8.57
N THR A 68 12.71 -3.34 8.87
CA THR A 68 12.17 -4.34 7.94
C THR A 68 10.77 -4.76 8.36
N ALA A 69 9.96 -5.28 7.44
CA ALA A 69 8.60 -5.72 7.74
C ALA A 69 8.23 -7.05 7.07
N TRP A 70 7.29 -7.76 7.69
CA TRP A 70 6.61 -8.93 7.12
C TRP A 70 5.14 -8.93 7.51
N VAL A 71 4.34 -9.68 6.76
CA VAL A 71 2.93 -9.95 7.04
C VAL A 71 2.81 -11.39 7.51
N GLU A 72 2.24 -11.58 8.69
CA GLU A 72 1.78 -12.89 9.15
C GLU A 72 0.30 -13.00 8.83
N TYR A 73 -0.13 -14.08 8.18
CA TYR A 73 -1.52 -14.24 7.76
C TYR A 73 -1.99 -15.69 7.84
N GLY A 74 -3.31 -15.86 7.88
CA GLY A 74 -3.95 -17.17 7.95
C GLY A 74 -5.45 -17.09 7.71
N PHE A 75 -6.11 -18.23 7.82
CA PHE A 75 -7.56 -18.36 7.60
C PHE A 75 -8.34 -18.65 8.90
N SER A 76 -7.66 -18.50 10.03
CA SER A 76 -8.21 -18.54 11.39
C SER A 76 -7.54 -17.45 12.23
N LYS A 77 -8.27 -16.90 13.20
CA LYS A 77 -7.76 -15.83 14.07
C LYS A 77 -6.57 -16.29 14.92
N ASP A 78 -6.61 -17.55 15.36
CA ASP A 78 -5.63 -18.13 16.29
C ASP A 78 -4.47 -18.85 15.57
N ASP A 79 -4.48 -18.85 14.23
CA ASP A 79 -3.47 -19.55 13.41
C ASP A 79 -3.10 -18.73 12.16
N LEU A 80 -2.06 -17.91 12.30
CA LEU A 80 -1.44 -17.15 11.21
C LEU A 80 -0.29 -17.97 10.60
N ALA A 81 -0.63 -19.09 9.97
CA ALA A 81 0.31 -20.11 9.51
C ALA A 81 1.30 -19.67 8.41
N PHE A 82 1.06 -18.52 7.76
CA PHE A 82 1.83 -18.06 6.62
C PHE A 82 2.57 -16.75 6.90
N THR A 83 3.70 -16.54 6.21
CA THR A 83 4.49 -15.31 6.30
C THR A 83 4.86 -14.83 4.90
N ALA A 84 4.64 -13.54 4.63
CA ALA A 84 5.13 -12.85 3.45
C ALA A 84 6.13 -11.76 3.87
N VAL A 85 7.28 -11.67 3.22
CA VAL A 85 8.33 -10.69 3.56
C VAL A 85 8.38 -9.57 2.53
N ALA A 86 8.63 -8.34 2.97
CA ALA A 86 8.96 -7.25 2.04
C ALA A 86 10.34 -7.55 1.44
N SER A 87 10.40 -7.85 0.14
CA SER A 87 11.67 -8.04 -0.56
C SER A 87 11.58 -7.62 -2.02
N HIS A 88 12.69 -7.08 -2.54
CA HIS A 88 12.84 -6.66 -3.92
C HIS A 88 14.22 -7.02 -4.43
N HIS A 89 14.30 -7.57 -5.64
CA HIS A 89 15.56 -7.97 -6.29
C HIS A 89 16.44 -8.89 -5.41
N GLY A 90 15.82 -9.75 -4.60
CA GLY A 90 16.51 -10.69 -3.71
C GLY A 90 16.97 -10.10 -2.36
N LEU A 91 16.64 -8.84 -2.05
CA LEU A 91 16.96 -8.18 -0.78
C LEU A 91 15.70 -7.93 0.04
N ILE A 92 15.76 -8.20 1.35
CA ILE A 92 14.72 -7.75 2.28
C ILE A 92 14.69 -6.23 2.26
N SER A 93 13.51 -5.66 2.05
CA SER A 93 13.32 -4.22 2.04
C SER A 93 13.59 -3.63 3.41
N ALA A 94 14.37 -2.56 3.44
CA ALA A 94 14.62 -1.76 4.62
C ALA A 94 14.44 -0.28 4.26
N ASP A 95 13.63 0.44 5.02
CA ASP A 95 13.34 1.86 4.82
C ASP A 95 13.01 2.50 6.17
N SER A 96 13.16 3.82 6.28
CA SER A 96 12.91 4.58 7.51
C SER A 96 11.60 5.37 7.50
N SER A 97 10.80 5.25 6.43
CA SER A 97 9.56 6.00 6.20
C SER A 97 8.37 5.08 5.94
N ALA A 98 8.49 4.12 5.02
CA ALA A 98 7.44 3.15 4.74
C ALA A 98 7.99 1.84 4.18
N LEU A 99 7.27 0.76 4.45
CA LEU A 99 7.53 -0.57 3.95
C LEU A 99 6.27 -1.10 3.29
N HIS A 100 6.44 -1.86 2.21
CA HIS A 100 5.33 -2.56 1.57
C HIS A 100 5.67 -4.03 1.35
N VAL A 101 4.69 -4.88 1.64
CA VAL A 101 4.79 -6.34 1.56
C VAL A 101 3.79 -6.81 0.52
N ARG A 102 4.26 -7.57 -0.48
CA ARG A 102 3.38 -8.31 -1.38
C ARG A 102 3.13 -9.69 -0.78
N VAL A 103 1.88 -9.97 -0.41
CA VAL A 103 1.42 -11.30 -0.04
C VAL A 103 1.09 -12.06 -1.32
N GLU A 104 1.77 -13.17 -1.54
CA GLU A 104 1.47 -14.15 -2.57
C GLU A 104 1.18 -15.49 -1.91
N HIS A 105 0.04 -16.07 -2.26
CA HIS A 105 -0.37 -17.39 -1.83
C HIS A 105 -0.35 -18.33 -3.02
N GLU A 106 0.03 -19.59 -2.79
CA GLU A 106 0.15 -20.59 -3.86
C GLU A 106 -1.21 -20.85 -4.54
N GLU A 107 -2.26 -20.88 -3.74
CA GLU A 107 -3.65 -21.06 -4.18
C GLU A 107 -4.42 -19.73 -4.14
N PRO A 108 -5.57 -19.63 -4.83
CA PRO A 108 -6.48 -18.52 -4.63
C PRO A 108 -6.86 -18.34 -3.16
N LEU A 109 -6.76 -17.11 -2.67
CA LEU A 109 -7.18 -16.73 -1.34
C LEU A 109 -8.70 -16.93 -1.18
N PRO A 110 -9.16 -17.31 0.03
CA PRO A 110 -10.58 -17.51 0.26
C PRO A 110 -11.36 -16.20 0.12
N THR A 111 -12.55 -16.31 -0.46
CA THR A 111 -13.48 -15.19 -0.64
C THR A 111 -14.80 -15.41 0.13
N ASP A 112 -15.01 -16.63 0.63
CA ASP A 112 -16.15 -17.08 1.42
C ASP A 112 -15.93 -16.94 2.94
N ARG A 113 -14.67 -16.77 3.37
CA ARG A 113 -14.26 -16.54 4.76
C ARG A 113 -13.18 -15.46 4.83
N PRO A 114 -13.03 -14.78 5.99
CA PRO A 114 -12.02 -13.74 6.12
C PRO A 114 -10.59 -14.30 6.11
N ILE A 115 -9.67 -13.43 5.75
CA ILE A 115 -8.23 -13.61 5.96
C ILE A 115 -7.87 -12.85 7.24
N PHE A 116 -7.18 -13.50 8.16
CA PHE A 116 -6.64 -12.86 9.35
C PHE A 116 -5.19 -12.50 9.08
N TYR A 117 -4.77 -11.29 9.42
CA TYR A 117 -3.39 -10.90 9.23
C TYR A 117 -2.93 -9.84 10.24
N ARG A 118 -1.62 -9.74 10.44
CA ARG A 118 -0.97 -8.63 11.14
C ARG A 118 0.33 -8.26 10.42
N VAL A 119 0.75 -7.01 10.58
CA VAL A 119 2.05 -6.57 10.09
C VAL A 119 3.01 -6.55 11.25
N VAL A 120 4.19 -7.13 11.06
CA VAL A 120 5.27 -7.09 12.04
C VAL A 120 6.40 -6.26 11.46
N VAL A 121 6.88 -5.30 12.25
CA VAL A 121 7.98 -4.41 11.92
C VAL A 121 9.12 -4.61 12.91
N GLN A 122 10.35 -4.50 12.44
CA GLN A 122 11.53 -4.69 13.28
C GLN A 122 12.63 -3.71 12.88
N THR A 123 13.14 -2.95 13.84
CA THR A 123 14.23 -1.99 13.56
C THR A 123 15.47 -2.71 13.04
N LEU A 124 16.15 -2.08 12.10
CA LEU A 124 17.42 -2.53 11.54
C LEU A 124 18.46 -1.42 11.67
N SER A 125 19.67 -1.77 12.11
CA SER A 125 20.80 -0.85 12.14
C SER A 125 22.06 -1.53 11.63
N TYR A 126 22.94 -0.73 11.01
CA TYR A 126 24.19 -1.19 10.41
C TYR A 126 25.35 -0.59 11.20
N ASN A 127 26.23 -1.45 11.72
CA ASN A 127 27.59 -1.02 12.05
C ASN A 127 28.45 -1.03 10.79
N ASN A 128 28.29 -2.07 9.96
CA ASN A 128 28.90 -2.23 8.62
C ASN A 128 28.16 -3.35 7.85
N ALA A 129 28.63 -3.69 6.64
CA ALA A 129 28.01 -4.69 5.76
C ALA A 129 27.93 -6.12 6.35
N TYR A 130 28.74 -6.44 7.37
CA TYR A 130 28.81 -7.76 8.01
C TYR A 130 28.31 -7.75 9.47
N SER A 131 27.95 -6.58 10.00
CA SER A 131 27.49 -6.41 11.38
C SER A 131 26.24 -5.56 11.39
N LEU A 132 25.11 -6.26 11.47
CA LEU A 132 23.77 -5.70 11.54
C LEU A 132 23.18 -6.02 12.91
N LYS A 133 22.38 -5.11 13.45
CA LYS A 133 21.63 -5.34 14.69
C LYS A 133 20.14 -5.15 14.43
N ARG A 134 19.36 -6.12 14.90
CA ARG A 134 17.89 -6.08 14.93
C ARG A 134 17.41 -5.70 16.31
N GLY A 135 16.33 -4.92 16.38
CA GLY A 135 15.64 -4.66 17.65
C GLY A 135 14.54 -5.69 17.91
N GLU A 136 13.77 -5.47 18.97
CA GLU A 136 12.56 -6.26 19.24
C GLU A 136 11.48 -5.99 18.18
N PRO A 137 10.81 -7.03 17.66
CA PRO A 137 9.73 -6.87 16.72
C PRO A 137 8.49 -6.26 17.39
N GLN A 138 7.82 -5.36 16.69
CA GLN A 138 6.52 -4.81 17.06
C GLN A 138 5.48 -5.27 16.04
N ALA A 139 4.35 -5.79 16.51
CA ALA A 139 3.25 -6.23 15.66
C ALA A 139 2.06 -5.29 15.81
N THR A 140 1.33 -5.08 14.71
CA THR A 140 -0.02 -4.53 14.78
C THR A 140 -0.96 -5.50 15.52
N GLU A 141 -2.17 -5.04 15.84
CA GLU A 141 -3.27 -5.97 16.10
C GLU A 141 -3.53 -6.88 14.88
N THR A 142 -4.26 -7.98 15.12
CA THR A 142 -4.70 -8.88 14.05
C THR A 142 -5.99 -8.34 13.43
N TYR A 143 -5.92 -8.01 12.15
CA TYR A 143 -7.03 -7.52 11.36
C TYR A 143 -7.79 -8.64 10.65
N VAL A 144 -9.05 -8.37 10.36
CA VAL A 144 -9.95 -9.24 9.60
C VAL A 144 -10.15 -8.64 8.22
N LEU A 145 -9.44 -9.17 7.23
CA LEU A 145 -9.50 -8.72 5.85
C LEU A 145 -10.55 -9.49 5.05
N ARG A 146 -11.34 -8.75 4.27
CA ARG A 146 -12.21 -9.29 3.22
C ARG A 146 -11.78 -8.73 1.88
N LEU A 147 -11.44 -9.63 0.95
CA LEU A 147 -11.18 -9.28 -0.45
C LEU A 147 -12.48 -9.47 -1.24
N PRO A 148 -12.82 -8.56 -2.17
CA PRO A 148 -14.02 -8.72 -2.98
C PRO A 148 -13.94 -10.00 -3.83
N ALA A 149 -14.97 -10.85 -3.74
CA ALA A 149 -14.99 -12.12 -4.46
C ALA A 149 -15.10 -11.91 -5.98
N ALA A 150 -14.40 -12.72 -6.78
CA ALA A 150 -14.54 -12.66 -8.24
C ALA A 150 -15.94 -13.08 -8.74
N ASN A 151 -16.68 -13.84 -7.93
CA ASN A 151 -18.00 -14.40 -8.26
C ASN A 151 -19.17 -13.73 -7.48
N THR A 152 -18.93 -12.64 -6.75
CA THR A 152 -20.02 -11.89 -6.11
C THR A 152 -20.96 -11.32 -7.18
N ASN A 153 -22.25 -11.20 -6.87
CA ASN A 153 -23.25 -10.57 -7.75
C ASN A 153 -23.36 -9.05 -7.55
N ARG A 154 -22.74 -8.51 -6.49
CA ARG A 154 -22.74 -7.08 -6.14
C ARG A 154 -21.40 -6.70 -5.51
N VAL A 155 -20.94 -5.49 -5.81
CA VAL A 155 -19.80 -4.85 -5.16
C VAL A 155 -20.23 -3.44 -4.73
N ARG A 156 -19.91 -3.04 -3.51
CA ARG A 156 -20.05 -1.67 -3.00
C ARG A 156 -18.68 -1.00 -3.02
N ILE A 157 -18.58 0.11 -3.73
CA ILE A 157 -17.37 0.93 -3.83
C ILE A 157 -17.67 2.30 -3.25
N VAL A 158 -16.72 2.83 -2.48
CA VAL A 158 -16.66 4.25 -2.15
C VAL A 158 -15.41 4.83 -2.78
N SER A 159 -15.59 5.93 -3.52
CA SER A 159 -14.50 6.73 -4.06
C SER A 159 -14.47 8.05 -3.31
N ILE A 160 -13.28 8.45 -2.85
CA ILE A 160 -12.99 9.77 -2.30
C ILE A 160 -11.86 10.41 -3.11
N ASN A 161 -11.77 11.74 -3.06
CA ASN A 161 -10.82 12.55 -3.81
C ASN A 161 -10.77 13.96 -3.22
N ASP A 162 -9.80 14.76 -3.67
CA ASP A 162 -9.74 16.21 -3.42
C ASP A 162 -9.80 16.56 -1.92
N THR A 163 -9.21 15.69 -1.09
CA THR A 163 -9.24 15.89 0.37
C THR A 163 -8.26 16.98 0.78
N HIS A 164 -7.18 17.18 0.03
CA HIS A 164 -6.13 18.18 0.27
C HIS A 164 -5.72 18.28 1.75
N GLU A 165 -5.51 17.12 2.40
CA GLU A 165 -5.19 17.00 3.83
C GLU A 165 -6.16 17.68 4.81
N ASN A 166 -7.38 18.01 4.37
CA ASN A 166 -8.39 18.58 5.25
C ASN A 166 -8.80 17.54 6.29
N LEU A 167 -8.22 17.65 7.49
CA LEU A 167 -8.34 16.66 8.55
C LEU A 167 -9.78 16.49 9.06
N GLU A 168 -10.56 17.57 9.08
CA GLU A 168 -11.97 17.53 9.47
C GLU A 168 -12.78 16.71 8.45
N THR A 169 -12.61 17.03 7.16
CA THR A 169 -13.24 16.28 6.06
C THR A 169 -12.81 14.82 6.06
N ILE A 170 -11.51 14.54 6.18
CA ILE A 170 -10.97 13.17 6.20
C ILE A 170 -11.60 12.36 7.33
N ARG A 171 -11.64 12.89 8.56
CA ARG A 171 -12.24 12.17 9.70
C ARG A 171 -13.75 11.99 9.55
N ALA A 172 -14.46 12.97 9.00
CA ALA A 172 -15.87 12.85 8.70
C ALA A 172 -16.14 11.75 7.64
N LEU A 173 -15.36 11.75 6.55
CA LEU A 173 -15.42 10.74 5.50
C LEU A 173 -15.11 9.34 6.04
N HIS A 174 -14.11 9.20 6.93
CA HIS A 174 -13.80 7.93 7.61
C HIS A 174 -15.04 7.38 8.33
N GLY A 175 -15.70 8.22 9.13
CA GLY A 175 -16.91 7.87 9.85
C GLY A 175 -18.06 7.43 8.93
N GLU A 176 -18.26 8.10 7.79
CA GLU A 176 -19.27 7.70 6.80
C GLU A 176 -18.91 6.40 6.07
N ILE A 177 -17.64 6.21 5.73
CA ILE A 177 -17.13 4.97 5.12
C ILE A 177 -17.35 3.78 6.04
N GLU A 178 -17.11 3.93 7.33
CA GLU A 178 -17.37 2.87 8.30
C GLU A 178 -18.87 2.57 8.47
N LYS A 179 -19.77 3.53 8.25
CA LYS A 179 -21.22 3.23 8.18
C LYS A 179 -21.58 2.48 6.90
N LEU A 180 -20.94 2.83 5.79
CA LEU A 180 -21.22 2.25 4.47
C LEU A 180 -20.63 0.84 4.30
N GLN A 181 -19.57 0.48 5.02
CA GLN A 181 -18.88 -0.83 4.90
C GLN A 181 -18.69 -1.25 3.42
N PRO A 182 -17.95 -0.48 2.61
CA PRO A 182 -17.67 -0.84 1.22
C PRO A 182 -16.78 -2.09 1.11
N ASP A 183 -16.90 -2.79 0.00
CA ASP A 183 -16.03 -3.93 -0.34
C ASP A 183 -14.65 -3.43 -0.83
N LEU A 184 -14.60 -2.22 -1.39
CA LEU A 184 -13.40 -1.60 -1.95
C LEU A 184 -13.46 -0.07 -1.78
N LEU A 185 -12.32 0.52 -1.47
CA LEU A 185 -12.13 1.97 -1.51
C LEU A 185 -11.29 2.39 -2.72
N ILE A 186 -11.62 3.56 -3.26
CA ILE A 186 -10.79 4.27 -4.25
C ILE A 186 -10.41 5.62 -3.66
N TRP A 187 -9.11 5.91 -3.63
CA TRP A 187 -8.61 7.26 -3.46
C TRP A 187 -8.27 7.80 -4.84
N ASN A 188 -9.16 8.63 -5.38
CA ASN A 188 -9.13 9.14 -6.75
C ASN A 188 -8.49 10.53 -6.80
N GLY A 189 -7.27 10.61 -6.26
CA GLY A 189 -6.39 11.75 -6.41
C GLY A 189 -6.56 12.87 -5.40
N ASP A 190 -5.56 13.73 -5.38
CA ASP A 190 -5.46 14.97 -4.62
C ASP A 190 -5.61 14.73 -3.10
N SER A 191 -4.69 13.92 -2.60
CA SER A 191 -4.55 13.59 -1.18
C SER A 191 -4.07 14.81 -0.38
N CYS A 192 -3.20 15.63 -0.97
CA CYS A 192 -2.66 16.87 -0.43
C CYS A 192 -2.65 17.97 -1.51
N ASN A 193 -2.17 19.17 -1.17
CA ASN A 193 -1.96 20.24 -2.16
C ASN A 193 -0.65 20.05 -2.94
N ASP A 194 0.36 19.52 -2.29
CA ASP A 194 1.66 19.19 -2.86
C ASP A 194 2.44 18.38 -1.81
N PHE A 195 3.55 17.79 -2.23
CA PHE A 195 4.49 17.09 -1.37
C PHE A 195 5.79 17.89 -1.28
N ASP A 196 5.78 18.96 -0.51
CA ASP A 196 6.94 19.83 -0.31
C ASP A 196 7.91 19.29 0.76
N VAL A 197 9.00 20.02 1.01
CA VAL A 197 10.13 19.57 1.84
C VAL A 197 9.70 19.17 3.26
N ALA A 198 8.75 19.89 3.84
CA ALA A 198 8.30 19.70 5.21
C ALA A 198 7.27 18.57 5.36
N ASP A 199 6.66 18.13 4.26
CA ASP A 199 5.58 17.16 4.30
C ASP A 199 6.11 15.75 4.50
N GLU A 200 5.25 14.84 4.97
CA GLU A 200 5.57 13.42 5.14
C GLU A 200 4.69 12.60 4.18
N PRO A 201 5.12 12.37 2.91
CA PRO A 201 4.27 11.74 1.90
C PRO A 201 3.68 10.40 2.34
N GLN A 202 4.46 9.61 3.07
CA GLN A 202 4.03 8.31 3.58
C GLN A 202 2.94 8.45 4.66
N GLN A 203 2.98 9.48 5.52
CA GLN A 203 1.92 9.73 6.49
C GLN A 203 0.64 10.23 5.81
N ILE A 204 0.76 11.12 4.82
CA ILE A 204 -0.40 11.64 4.08
C ILE A 204 -1.16 10.48 3.42
N VAL A 205 -0.45 9.56 2.76
CA VAL A 205 -1.07 8.46 2.02
C VAL A 205 -1.49 7.29 2.92
N LEU A 206 -0.71 6.95 3.95
CA LEU A 206 -0.94 5.74 4.76
C LEU A 206 -1.68 6.02 6.08
N ASN A 207 -1.68 7.27 6.55
CA ASN A 207 -2.33 7.71 7.79
C ASN A 207 -3.01 9.08 7.62
N PRO A 208 -3.91 9.26 6.64
CA PRO A 208 -4.48 10.56 6.30
C PRO A 208 -5.26 11.20 7.46
N ALA A 209 -5.87 10.39 8.33
CA ALA A 209 -6.60 10.86 9.51
C ALA A 209 -5.69 11.30 10.68
N LYS A 210 -4.36 11.12 10.53
CA LYS A 210 -3.33 11.36 11.55
C LYS A 210 -3.69 10.67 12.87
N ASP A 211 -4.23 9.45 12.77
CA ASP A 211 -4.75 8.65 13.87
C ASP A 211 -4.69 7.17 13.48
N ILE A 212 -3.81 6.42 14.16
CA ILE A 212 -3.57 5.01 13.85
C ILE A 212 -4.80 4.13 14.08
N SER A 213 -5.74 4.55 14.93
CA SER A 213 -6.99 3.84 15.16
C SER A 213 -8.00 4.00 14.02
N GLN A 214 -7.84 5.03 13.18
CA GLN A 214 -8.71 5.31 12.04
C GLN A 214 -8.13 4.72 10.75
N SER A 215 -8.06 3.39 10.71
CA SER A 215 -7.65 2.69 9.50
C SER A 215 -8.72 2.79 8.40
N TRP A 216 -8.26 3.11 7.19
CA TRP A 216 -9.10 3.16 5.99
C TRP A 216 -9.14 1.83 5.25
N ALA A 217 -8.05 1.06 5.34
CA ALA A 217 -7.79 -0.05 4.44
C ALA A 217 -7.16 -1.26 5.14
N ALA A 218 -7.33 -1.41 6.46
CA ALA A 218 -6.88 -2.62 7.15
C ALA A 218 -7.85 -3.80 7.03
N THR A 219 -9.13 -3.55 6.71
CA THR A 219 -10.16 -4.61 6.63
C THR A 219 -10.71 -4.81 5.22
N ARG A 220 -10.34 -3.92 4.29
CA ARG A 220 -10.75 -3.89 2.89
C ARG A 220 -9.64 -3.28 2.03
N PRO A 221 -9.54 -3.62 0.74
CA PRO A 221 -8.55 -3.02 -0.14
C PRO A 221 -8.84 -1.54 -0.45
N LEU A 222 -7.76 -0.78 -0.64
CA LEU A 222 -7.73 0.57 -1.19
C LEU A 222 -6.97 0.57 -2.52
N VAL A 223 -7.55 1.22 -3.52
CA VAL A 223 -6.94 1.45 -4.83
C VAL A 223 -6.69 2.94 -4.99
N PHE A 224 -5.46 3.30 -5.38
CA PHE A 224 -5.07 4.67 -5.63
C PHE A 224 -5.10 4.97 -7.13
N SER A 225 -5.61 6.15 -7.47
CA SER A 225 -5.43 6.83 -8.77
C SER A 225 -4.92 8.23 -8.42
N ASN A 226 -3.77 8.62 -8.97
CA ASN A 226 -3.17 9.92 -8.64
C ASN A 226 -3.97 11.07 -9.25
N GLY A 227 -4.03 12.17 -8.52
CA GLY A 227 -4.35 13.48 -9.03
C GLY A 227 -3.10 14.28 -9.37
N ASN A 228 -3.31 15.45 -9.97
CA ASN A 228 -2.22 16.34 -10.34
C ASN A 228 -1.53 16.93 -9.10
N HIS A 229 -2.21 17.08 -7.96
CA HIS A 229 -1.54 17.53 -6.74
C HIS A 229 -0.71 16.43 -6.07
N ASP A 230 -1.01 15.15 -6.32
CA ASP A 230 -0.21 14.04 -5.77
C ASP A 230 1.19 13.90 -6.42
N VAL A 231 1.43 14.64 -7.51
CA VAL A 231 2.68 14.57 -8.29
C VAL A 231 3.49 15.87 -8.22
N ARG A 232 3.02 16.86 -7.45
CA ARG A 232 3.65 18.17 -7.24
C ARG A 232 4.51 18.20 -5.97
N GLY A 233 5.52 19.05 -5.99
CA GLY A 233 6.41 19.27 -4.85
C GLY A 233 7.68 18.42 -4.88
N GLN A 234 8.65 18.81 -4.07
CA GLN A 234 10.00 18.21 -4.06
C GLN A 234 9.98 16.71 -3.72
N ARG A 235 9.06 16.29 -2.85
CA ARG A 235 8.98 14.93 -2.30
C ARG A 235 7.96 14.04 -3.03
N ALA A 236 7.29 14.52 -4.08
CA ALA A 236 6.29 13.75 -4.84
C ALA A 236 6.82 12.39 -5.35
N ARG A 237 8.11 12.33 -5.73
CA ARG A 237 8.75 11.08 -6.18
C ARG A 237 8.89 10.03 -5.08
N GLU A 238 8.72 10.40 -3.81
CA GLU A 238 8.79 9.47 -2.68
C GLU A 238 7.46 8.77 -2.40
N VAL A 239 6.34 9.31 -2.89
CA VAL A 239 4.99 8.75 -2.70
C VAL A 239 4.93 7.30 -3.18
N ILE A 240 5.67 6.97 -4.26
CA ILE A 240 5.75 5.60 -4.80
C ILE A 240 6.16 4.55 -3.76
N LYS A 241 6.92 4.94 -2.72
CA LYS A 241 7.34 4.04 -1.63
C LYS A 241 6.16 3.53 -0.81
N SER A 242 5.06 4.27 -0.78
CA SER A 242 3.82 3.93 -0.07
C SER A 242 2.96 2.89 -0.80
N PHE A 243 3.30 2.54 -2.06
CA PHE A 243 2.49 1.61 -2.85
C PHE A 243 3.15 0.24 -2.97
N ALA A 244 2.40 -0.80 -2.63
CA ALA A 244 2.77 -2.18 -2.92
C ALA A 244 2.65 -2.41 -4.43
N GLY A 245 3.77 -2.61 -5.14
CA GLY A 245 3.85 -2.57 -6.60
C GLY A 245 2.72 -3.31 -7.36
N CYS A 246 2.23 -2.71 -8.45
CA CYS A 246 1.24 -3.28 -9.35
C CYS A 246 1.87 -4.38 -10.22
N CYS A 247 1.17 -5.51 -10.42
CA CYS A 247 1.72 -6.67 -11.16
C CYS A 247 1.69 -6.48 -12.69
N GLU A 248 0.89 -5.54 -13.19
CA GLU A 248 0.60 -5.37 -14.61
C GLU A 248 1.69 -4.62 -15.37
N SER A 249 2.41 -3.71 -14.69
CA SER A 249 3.49 -2.94 -15.31
C SER A 249 4.37 -2.27 -14.26
N ALA A 250 5.69 -2.46 -14.38
CA ALA A 250 6.67 -1.72 -13.59
C ALA A 250 6.79 -0.24 -14.04
N GLU A 251 6.41 0.07 -15.29
CA GLU A 251 6.49 1.43 -15.85
C GLU A 251 5.23 2.26 -15.59
N LEU A 252 4.12 1.60 -15.25
CA LEU A 252 2.81 2.21 -15.01
C LEU A 252 2.28 1.78 -13.62
N PRO A 253 2.95 2.17 -12.53
CA PRO A 253 2.66 1.64 -11.19
C PRO A 253 1.27 2.01 -10.65
N TYR A 254 0.65 3.04 -11.21
CA TYR A 254 -0.67 3.55 -10.83
C TYR A 254 -1.80 2.99 -11.70
N ASN A 255 -1.47 2.21 -12.74
CA ASN A 255 -2.41 1.62 -13.66
C ASN A 255 -2.73 0.18 -13.28
N GLN A 256 -3.99 -0.07 -12.94
CA GLN A 256 -4.47 -1.36 -12.48
C GLN A 256 -5.68 -1.79 -13.28
N ALA A 257 -5.84 -3.11 -13.43
CA ALA A 257 -7.00 -3.69 -14.09
C ALA A 257 -7.51 -4.89 -13.29
N LEU A 258 -8.56 -4.63 -12.51
CA LEU A 258 -9.07 -5.52 -11.48
C LEU A 258 -10.47 -6.01 -11.83
N ARG A 259 -10.76 -7.25 -11.45
CA ARG A 259 -12.07 -7.88 -11.61
C ARG A 259 -12.65 -8.21 -10.23
N PHE A 260 -13.80 -7.62 -9.91
CA PHE A 260 -14.55 -7.88 -8.69
C PHE A 260 -16.01 -8.18 -9.04
N GLY A 261 -16.44 -9.44 -8.88
CA GLY A 261 -17.80 -9.84 -9.24
C GLY A 261 -18.19 -9.42 -10.66
N PRO A 262 -19.25 -8.62 -10.86
CA PRO A 262 -19.68 -8.15 -12.17
C PRO A 262 -18.91 -6.92 -12.68
N LEU A 263 -18.01 -6.34 -11.88
CA LEU A 263 -17.29 -5.11 -12.19
C LEU A 263 -15.85 -5.36 -12.63
N ALA A 264 -15.44 -4.74 -13.74
CA ALA A 264 -14.04 -4.44 -14.01
C ALA A 264 -13.72 -3.00 -13.58
N LEU A 265 -12.72 -2.83 -12.73
CA LEU A 265 -12.21 -1.53 -12.30
C LEU A 265 -10.84 -1.30 -12.94
N ILE A 266 -10.68 -0.15 -13.61
CA ILE A 266 -9.44 0.29 -14.23
C ILE A 266 -9.02 1.61 -13.60
N THR A 267 -7.75 1.76 -13.23
CA THR A 267 -7.20 3.06 -12.83
C THR A 267 -6.35 3.64 -13.96
N LEU A 268 -6.51 4.93 -14.20
CA LEU A 268 -5.67 5.73 -15.09
C LEU A 268 -5.04 6.87 -14.28
N ASP A 269 -3.76 7.09 -14.48
CA ASP A 269 -3.04 8.27 -14.02
C ASP A 269 -3.11 9.32 -15.14
N THR A 270 -3.86 10.38 -14.87
CA THR A 270 -4.05 11.48 -15.82
C THR A 270 -2.84 12.42 -15.85
N GLY A 271 -1.97 12.33 -14.85
CA GLY A 271 -0.83 13.20 -14.68
C GLY A 271 -1.24 14.64 -14.35
N GLU A 272 -0.50 15.57 -14.94
CA GLU A 272 -0.71 17.01 -14.75
C GLU A 272 -1.81 17.60 -15.65
N ASP A 273 -2.35 18.73 -15.19
CA ASP A 273 -3.43 19.51 -15.80
C ASP A 273 -2.96 20.50 -16.88
N LYS A 274 -1.67 20.48 -17.22
CA LYS A 274 -1.05 21.36 -18.22
C LYS A 274 -0.12 20.55 -19.13
N PRO A 275 0.19 21.04 -20.34
CA PRO A 275 1.17 20.40 -21.21
C PRO A 275 2.54 20.25 -20.55
N ASP A 276 3.30 19.21 -20.91
CA ASP A 276 4.60 18.93 -20.28
C ASP A 276 5.60 20.08 -20.43
N HIS A 277 5.48 20.84 -21.52
CA HIS A 277 6.32 22.00 -21.82
C HIS A 277 5.87 23.30 -21.11
N HIS A 278 4.84 23.25 -20.26
CA HIS A 278 4.40 24.41 -19.50
C HIS A 278 5.52 24.87 -18.54
N PRO A 279 5.85 26.19 -18.49
CA PRO A 279 7.01 26.69 -17.72
C PRO A 279 7.00 26.33 -16.24
N VAL A 280 5.81 26.18 -15.63
CA VAL A 280 5.64 25.84 -14.20
C VAL A 280 6.32 24.53 -13.81
N PHE A 281 6.43 23.58 -14.74
CA PHE A 281 7.04 22.28 -14.46
C PHE A 281 8.56 22.29 -14.63
N ALA A 282 9.15 23.37 -15.14
CA ALA A 282 10.60 23.51 -15.33
C ALA A 282 11.27 22.29 -16.01
N GLY A 283 10.58 21.67 -16.98
CA GLY A 283 11.08 20.49 -17.71
C GLY A 283 11.06 19.18 -16.92
N THR A 284 10.32 19.12 -15.81
CA THR A 284 10.22 17.91 -14.96
C THR A 284 8.98 17.06 -15.23
N ALA A 285 8.06 17.54 -16.07
CA ALA A 285 6.89 16.79 -16.54
C ALA A 285 7.22 15.99 -17.81
N ALA A 286 6.71 14.75 -17.86
CA ALA A 286 6.84 13.84 -19.00
C ALA A 286 5.59 12.95 -19.10
N TYR A 287 4.40 13.55 -18.88
CA TYR A 287 3.14 12.85 -18.88
C TYR A 287 2.63 12.53 -20.27
N GLU A 288 3.02 13.25 -21.32
CA GLU A 288 2.68 12.90 -22.70
C GLU A 288 3.19 11.50 -23.09
N PRO A 289 4.49 11.18 -23.00
CA PRO A 289 4.98 9.83 -23.30
C PRO A 289 4.47 8.79 -22.29
N TYR A 290 4.23 9.18 -21.03
CA TYR A 290 3.61 8.29 -20.05
C TYR A 290 2.17 7.90 -20.45
N ARG A 291 1.35 8.88 -20.84
CA ARG A 291 -0.03 8.69 -21.29
C ARG A 291 -0.10 7.90 -22.60
N GLN A 292 0.90 8.02 -23.49
CA GLN A 292 1.01 7.16 -24.67
C GLN A 292 1.22 5.68 -24.29
N ARG A 293 2.13 5.39 -23.35
CA ARG A 293 2.30 4.02 -22.83
C ARG A 293 1.05 3.52 -22.12
N GLN A 294 0.41 4.38 -21.33
CA GLN A 294 -0.86 4.07 -20.67
C GLN A 294 -1.98 3.75 -21.67
N ALA A 295 -2.09 4.48 -22.78
CA ALA A 295 -3.08 4.21 -23.82
C ALA A 295 -2.85 2.84 -24.47
N ALA A 296 -1.61 2.53 -24.86
CA ALA A 296 -1.25 1.23 -25.42
C ALA A 296 -1.50 0.08 -24.42
N TRP A 297 -1.19 0.30 -23.14
CA TRP A 297 -1.51 -0.64 -22.07
C TRP A 297 -3.03 -0.84 -21.94
N LEU A 298 -3.82 0.24 -21.95
CA LEU A 298 -5.27 0.17 -21.80
C LEU A 298 -5.91 -0.65 -22.94
N GLU A 299 -5.47 -0.45 -24.20
CA GLU A 299 -5.91 -1.25 -25.33
C GLU A 299 -5.69 -2.75 -25.10
N GLN A 300 -4.52 -3.13 -24.59
CA GLN A 300 -4.19 -4.54 -24.29
C GLN A 300 -5.04 -5.09 -23.15
N ILE A 301 -5.22 -4.32 -22.08
CA ILE A 301 -5.99 -4.74 -20.91
C ILE A 301 -7.47 -4.94 -21.23
N LEU A 302 -8.05 -4.10 -22.09
CA LEU A 302 -9.45 -4.21 -22.50
C LEU A 302 -9.74 -5.51 -23.28
N GLU A 303 -8.72 -6.14 -23.86
CA GLU A 303 -8.82 -7.44 -24.52
C GLU A 303 -8.69 -8.63 -23.56
N ARG A 304 -8.25 -8.42 -22.31
CA ARG A 304 -8.20 -9.51 -21.32
C ARG A 304 -9.61 -10.09 -21.09
N PRO A 305 -9.79 -11.43 -21.12
CA PRO A 305 -11.12 -12.03 -21.02
C PRO A 305 -11.93 -11.62 -19.78
N ASP A 306 -11.28 -11.51 -18.62
CA ASP A 306 -11.91 -11.11 -17.35
C ASP A 306 -12.40 -9.66 -17.35
N ILE A 307 -11.70 -8.77 -18.05
CA ILE A 307 -12.09 -7.37 -18.23
C ILE A 307 -13.12 -7.24 -19.35
N LYS A 308 -12.86 -7.82 -20.52
CA LYS A 308 -13.72 -7.74 -21.71
C LYS A 308 -15.13 -8.23 -21.42
N THR A 309 -15.26 -9.36 -20.73
CA THR A 309 -16.56 -9.98 -20.41
C THR A 309 -17.28 -9.35 -19.21
N ALA A 310 -16.67 -8.36 -18.55
CA ALA A 310 -17.27 -7.67 -17.42
C ALA A 310 -18.58 -6.96 -17.78
N PRO A 311 -19.71 -7.26 -17.10
CA PRO A 311 -20.97 -6.53 -17.29
C PRO A 311 -20.84 -5.02 -17.03
N PHE A 312 -20.09 -4.63 -15.99
CA PHE A 312 -19.80 -3.24 -15.68
C PHE A 312 -18.31 -2.98 -15.82
N LYS A 313 -17.95 -1.82 -16.38
CA LYS A 313 -16.57 -1.33 -16.49
C LYS A 313 -16.54 0.09 -15.94
N ILE A 314 -15.70 0.33 -14.94
CA ILE A 314 -15.49 1.66 -14.36
C ILE A 314 -14.02 2.02 -14.53
N VAL A 315 -13.78 3.26 -14.95
CA VAL A 315 -12.46 3.87 -14.96
C VAL A 315 -12.42 4.89 -13.82
N ALA A 316 -11.44 4.77 -12.94
CA ALA A 316 -11.06 5.79 -11.98
C ALA A 316 -9.90 6.59 -12.56
N CYS A 317 -10.12 7.89 -12.73
CA CYS A 317 -9.14 8.87 -13.15
C CYS A 317 -9.47 10.19 -12.46
N HIS A 318 -8.45 10.91 -12.00
CA HIS A 318 -8.66 12.14 -11.24
C HIS A 318 -9.14 13.28 -12.15
N ILE A 319 -8.33 13.68 -13.15
CA ILE A 319 -8.73 14.70 -14.10
C ILE A 319 -9.77 14.12 -15.08
N PRO A 320 -10.95 14.73 -15.24
CA PRO A 320 -11.96 14.24 -16.16
C PRO A 320 -11.43 14.21 -17.61
N LEU A 321 -11.48 13.05 -18.26
CA LEU A 321 -11.08 12.90 -19.68
C LEU A 321 -12.00 13.64 -20.66
N ARG A 322 -13.16 14.09 -20.19
CA ARG A 322 -14.12 14.89 -20.94
C ARG A 322 -14.57 16.05 -20.07
N GLY A 323 -14.00 17.22 -20.33
CA GLY A 323 -14.42 18.47 -19.68
C GLY A 323 -15.85 18.88 -20.06
N LEU A 324 -16.36 19.89 -19.37
CA LEU A 324 -17.62 20.53 -19.75
C LEU A 324 -17.41 21.39 -21.01
N ALA A 325 -18.47 21.59 -21.78
CA ALA A 325 -18.40 22.45 -22.96
C ALA A 325 -17.93 23.87 -22.59
N GLY A 326 -16.88 24.35 -23.27
CA GLY A 326 -16.31 25.68 -23.04
C GLY A 326 -15.35 25.81 -21.86
N GLN A 327 -15.07 24.72 -21.13
CA GLN A 327 -13.97 24.68 -20.17
C GLN A 327 -12.65 24.39 -20.89
N ASN A 328 -11.54 24.84 -20.30
CA ASN A 328 -10.22 24.46 -20.82
C ASN A 328 -10.02 22.96 -20.66
N ASP A 329 -9.39 22.35 -21.64
CA ASP A 329 -9.14 20.91 -21.69
C ASP A 329 -7.73 20.54 -21.20
N GLY A 330 -6.97 21.50 -20.67
CA GLY A 330 -5.61 21.26 -20.15
C GLY A 330 -4.56 21.06 -21.23
N THR A 331 -4.92 21.25 -22.52
CA THR A 331 -4.02 20.99 -23.65
C THR A 331 -3.26 22.24 -24.12
N THR A 332 -3.53 23.39 -23.51
CA THR A 332 -2.95 24.68 -23.87
C THR A 332 -2.13 25.27 -22.72
N LEU A 333 -1.29 26.25 -23.02
CA LEU A 333 -0.47 26.92 -22.00
C LEU A 333 -1.30 27.79 -21.04
N ASP A 334 -2.51 28.17 -21.43
CA ASP A 334 -3.39 28.98 -20.61
C ASP A 334 -4.05 28.16 -19.48
N GLY A 335 -3.83 26.83 -19.45
CA GLY A 335 -4.32 25.91 -18.42
C GLY A 335 -5.73 25.45 -18.71
#